data_AF-A0A2N0XV11-F1
#
_entry.id   AF-A0A2N0XV11-F1
#
_cell.length_a   1.000
_cell.length_b   1.000
_cell.length_c   1.000
_cell.angle_alpha   90.00
_cell.angle_beta   90.00
_cell.angle_gamma   90.00
#
_symmetry.space_group_name_H-M   'P 1'
#
loop_
_entity.id
_entity.type
_entity.pdbx_description
1 polymer ?
#
loop_
_entity_poly.entity_id
_entity_poly.type
_entity_poly.pdbx_seq_one_letter_code
_entity_poly.pdbx_strand_id
1 'polypeptide(L)'
;MVFNMSIKGFSLALFVILTFQSVASAATFKEVHDCQAHLHLLVNDKLKPAPPQYPAGEIESIRQELKKYDDFIEQTIIAPALAEASSGDASKYQEIGEKISKNKVILTTNLKKRFPENRIYMEQVLAIDTCSKAIRLKGDAKKSLDNAVNSMLRLGMQK
;
A
#
# COMPACT_ATOMS: atom_id res chain seq x y z
N MET A 1 -6.33 -54.25 -45.79
CA MET A 1 -7.17 -53.04 -45.80
C MET A 1 -7.78 -52.87 -44.43
N VAL A 2 -7.46 -51.73 -43.80
CA VAL A 2 -8.17 -50.99 -42.73
C VAL A 2 -8.71 -51.78 -41.53
N PHE A 3 -7.96 -51.71 -40.42
CA PHE A 3 -8.53 -51.78 -39.07
C PHE A 3 -9.37 -50.53 -38.82
N ASN A 4 -10.59 -50.67 -38.29
CA ASN A 4 -11.14 -49.60 -37.48
C ASN A 4 -12.02 -50.12 -36.35
N MET A 5 -11.74 -49.59 -35.18
CA MET A 5 -12.11 -50.01 -33.85
C MET A 5 -13.09 -48.96 -33.31
N SER A 6 -14.29 -49.34 -32.86
CA SER A 6 -15.22 -48.40 -32.24
C SER A 6 -15.53 -48.85 -30.81
N ILE A 7 -14.90 -48.16 -29.87
CA ILE A 7 -14.95 -48.40 -28.42
C ILE A 7 -16.01 -47.48 -27.80
N LYS A 8 -16.80 -48.07 -26.90
CA LYS A 8 -17.88 -47.51 -26.07
C LYS A 8 -17.35 -46.54 -24.98
N GLY A 9 -18.21 -45.65 -24.48
CA GLY A 9 -18.09 -44.99 -23.16
C GLY A 9 -18.53 -43.52 -23.19
N PHE A 10 -19.69 -43.15 -22.63
CA PHE A 10 -20.02 -42.86 -21.20
C PHE A 10 -19.46 -41.51 -20.68
N SER A 11 -20.40 -40.59 -20.40
CA SER A 11 -20.40 -39.39 -19.52
C SER A 11 -19.14 -38.54 -19.36
N LEU A 12 -19.25 -37.22 -19.60
CA LEU A 12 -18.48 -36.24 -18.82
C LEU A 12 -19.13 -34.83 -18.76
N ALA A 13 -19.54 -34.49 -17.53
CA ALA A 13 -19.54 -33.20 -16.84
C ALA A 13 -19.65 -31.87 -17.62
N LEU A 14 -20.77 -31.18 -17.35
CA LEU A 14 -20.98 -29.75 -17.53
C LEU A 14 -20.04 -28.96 -16.59
N PHE A 15 -18.89 -28.50 -17.08
CA PHE A 15 -18.02 -27.57 -16.36
C PHE A 15 -18.54 -26.14 -16.53
N VAL A 16 -19.34 -25.69 -15.56
CA VAL A 16 -19.66 -24.27 -15.37
C VAL A 16 -18.38 -23.58 -14.92
N ILE A 17 -17.67 -22.93 -15.84
CA ILE A 17 -16.55 -22.05 -15.49
C ILE A 17 -17.14 -20.76 -14.92
N LEU A 18 -17.18 -20.70 -13.59
CA LEU A 18 -17.47 -19.51 -12.80
C LEU A 18 -16.46 -18.40 -13.14
N THR A 19 -16.98 -17.37 -13.80
CA THR A 19 -16.57 -15.96 -13.78
C THR A 19 -15.26 -15.61 -13.07
N PHE A 20 -14.21 -15.28 -13.84
CA PHE A 20 -13.18 -14.37 -13.35
C PHE A 20 -13.78 -12.96 -13.34
N GLN A 21 -14.36 -12.54 -12.22
CA GLN A 21 -14.62 -11.12 -11.98
C GLN A 21 -13.31 -10.43 -11.61
N SER A 22 -12.44 -10.20 -12.59
CA SER A 22 -11.31 -9.28 -12.42
C SER A 22 -11.80 -7.84 -12.63
N VAL A 23 -12.51 -7.30 -11.64
CA VAL A 23 -12.71 -5.85 -11.52
C VAL A 23 -11.98 -5.34 -10.28
N ALA A 24 -10.67 -5.59 -10.27
CA ALA A 24 -9.75 -4.83 -9.42
C ALA A 24 -9.35 -3.58 -10.19
N SER A 25 -9.96 -2.43 -9.88
CA SER A 25 -9.26 -1.16 -10.09
C SER A 25 -8.05 -1.20 -9.16
N ALA A 26 -6.89 -1.60 -9.71
CA ALA A 26 -5.62 -1.45 -9.03
C ALA A 26 -5.41 0.05 -8.79
N ALA A 27 -5.04 0.45 -7.57
CA ALA A 27 -4.56 1.80 -7.33
C ALA A 27 -3.53 2.15 -8.41
N THR A 28 -3.64 3.34 -8.99
CA THR A 28 -2.65 3.81 -9.96
C THR A 28 -1.28 3.87 -9.28
N PHE A 29 -0.22 3.67 -10.04
CA PHE A 29 1.15 3.75 -9.49
C PHE A 29 1.40 5.11 -8.82
N LYS A 30 0.80 6.18 -9.35
CA LYS A 30 0.80 7.51 -8.73
C LYS A 30 0.16 7.51 -7.33
N GLU A 31 -1.03 6.92 -7.17
CA GLU A 31 -1.71 6.86 -5.87
C GLU A 31 -0.91 6.06 -4.83
N VAL A 32 -0.23 4.99 -5.27
CA VAL A 32 0.65 4.19 -4.41
C VAL A 32 1.86 5.04 -3.94
N HIS A 33 2.47 5.79 -4.84
CA HIS A 33 3.58 6.69 -4.53
C HIS A 33 3.17 7.83 -3.59
N ASP A 34 2.02 8.46 -3.85
CA ASP A 34 1.46 9.50 -2.99
C ASP A 34 1.22 8.95 -1.58
N CYS A 35 0.67 7.73 -1.49
CA CYS A 35 0.46 7.05 -0.21
C CYS A 35 1.75 6.79 0.56
N GLN A 36 2.76 6.23 -0.09
CA GLN A 36 4.06 6.03 0.54
C GLN A 36 4.67 7.35 1.02
N ALA A 37 4.49 8.44 0.29
CA ALA A 37 5.01 9.73 0.72
C ALA A 37 4.35 10.22 2.03
N HIS A 38 3.03 10.02 2.18
CA HIS A 38 2.30 10.32 3.42
C HIS A 38 2.72 9.39 4.57
N LEU A 39 2.84 8.08 4.32
CA LEU A 39 3.30 7.12 5.32
C LEU A 39 4.72 7.44 5.78
N HIS A 40 5.63 7.67 4.84
CA HIS A 40 7.01 8.01 5.13
C HIS A 40 7.12 9.27 5.99
N LEU A 41 6.35 10.31 5.67
CA LEU A 41 6.32 11.55 6.43
C LEU A 41 5.80 11.32 7.86
N LEU A 42 4.67 10.60 8.01
CA LEU A 42 4.11 10.31 9.32
C LEU A 42 5.08 9.47 10.16
N VAL A 43 5.57 8.37 9.60
CA VAL A 43 6.41 7.41 10.31
C VAL A 43 7.75 8.02 10.72
N ASN A 44 8.42 8.75 9.82
CA ASN A 44 9.81 9.16 10.03
C ASN A 44 9.97 10.58 10.57
N ASP A 45 9.03 11.47 10.28
CA ASP A 45 9.19 12.90 10.61
C ASP A 45 8.18 13.40 11.64
N LYS A 46 6.97 12.85 11.70
CA LYS A 46 5.93 13.30 12.65
C LYS A 46 5.87 12.45 13.90
N LEU A 47 5.81 11.13 13.75
CA LEU A 47 5.58 10.22 14.87
C LEU A 47 6.88 9.74 15.51
N LYS A 48 8.00 9.67 14.76
CA LYS A 48 9.32 9.30 15.30
C LYS A 48 9.83 10.23 16.40
N PRO A 49 9.81 11.57 16.26
CA PRO A 49 10.20 12.45 17.35
C PRO A 49 9.15 12.54 18.48
N ALA A 50 8.02 11.81 18.36
CA ALA A 50 6.85 11.82 19.23
C ALA A 50 6.33 13.25 19.56
N PRO A 51 5.21 13.70 18.98
CA PRO A 51 4.67 15.01 19.30
C PRO A 51 4.38 15.11 20.81
N PRO A 52 4.88 16.15 21.51
CA PRO A 52 4.85 16.21 22.98
C PRO A 52 3.42 16.27 23.56
N GLN A 53 2.45 16.70 22.75
CA GLN A 53 1.05 16.79 23.13
C GLN A 53 0.30 15.44 23.10
N TYR A 54 0.92 14.36 22.60
CA TYR A 54 0.27 13.06 22.49
C TYR A 54 0.95 12.00 23.38
N PRO A 55 0.21 10.99 23.86
CA PRO A 55 0.81 9.92 24.67
C PRO A 55 1.87 9.14 23.88
N ALA A 56 3.11 9.12 24.37
CA ALA A 56 4.24 8.53 23.64
C ALA A 56 4.02 7.05 23.27
N GLY A 57 3.44 6.26 24.17
CA GLY A 57 3.14 4.84 23.90
C GLY A 57 2.08 4.66 22.80
N GLU A 58 1.11 5.57 22.72
CA GLU A 58 0.11 5.54 21.65
C GLU A 58 0.74 5.94 20.31
N ILE A 59 1.58 6.98 20.30
CA ILE A 59 2.28 7.42 19.10
C ILE A 59 3.20 6.33 18.54
N GLU A 60 3.93 5.64 19.40
CA GLU A 60 4.79 4.53 18.98
C GLU A 60 3.97 3.38 18.38
N SER A 61 2.81 3.04 18.98
CA SER A 61 1.91 2.03 18.44
C SER A 61 1.41 2.40 17.04
N ILE A 62 0.91 3.63 16.87
CA ILE A 62 0.48 4.15 15.56
C ILE A 62 1.62 4.10 14.55
N ARG A 63 2.82 4.54 14.94
CA ARG A 63 3.99 4.57 14.08
C ARG A 63 4.35 3.18 13.55
N GLN A 64 4.33 2.17 14.42
CA GLN A 64 4.64 0.79 14.05
C GLN A 64 3.60 0.21 13.08
N GLU A 65 2.31 0.48 13.31
CA GLU A 65 1.25 0.01 12.41
C GLU A 65 1.33 0.68 11.02
N LEU A 66 1.60 1.99 10.97
CA LEU A 66 1.82 2.67 9.69
C LEU A 66 3.08 2.17 8.97
N LYS A 67 4.13 1.84 9.71
CA LYS A 67 5.34 1.26 9.11
C LYS A 67 5.06 -0.12 8.51
N LYS A 68 4.31 -0.99 9.19
CA LYS A 68 3.89 -2.29 8.64
C LYS A 68 3.12 -2.12 7.34
N TYR A 69 2.28 -1.08 7.25
CA TYR A 69 1.56 -0.78 6.03
C TYR A 69 2.47 -0.27 4.90
N ASP A 70 3.42 0.61 5.20
CA ASP A 70 4.44 1.07 4.23
C ASP A 70 5.26 -0.11 3.68
N ASP A 71 5.68 -1.03 4.57
CA ASP A 71 6.40 -2.25 4.19
C ASP A 71 5.52 -3.18 3.31
N PHE A 72 4.22 -3.29 3.61
CA PHE A 72 3.28 -4.08 2.79
C PHE A 72 3.17 -3.53 1.36
N ILE A 73 3.07 -2.20 1.21
CA ILE A 73 3.02 -1.53 -0.10
C ILE A 73 4.30 -1.82 -0.88
N GLU A 74 5.44 -1.66 -0.24
CA GLU A 74 6.75 -1.90 -0.86
C GLU A 74 6.86 -3.33 -1.40
N GLN A 75 6.52 -4.32 -0.56
CA GLN A 75 6.68 -5.74 -0.90
C GLN A 75 5.63 -6.26 -1.88
N THR A 76 4.39 -5.77 -1.80
CA THR A 76 3.25 -6.35 -2.55
C THR A 76 2.97 -5.62 -3.85
N ILE A 77 3.40 -4.36 -3.97
CA ILE A 77 3.04 -3.51 -5.11
C ILE A 77 4.29 -3.01 -5.82
N ILE A 78 5.21 -2.36 -5.10
CA ILE A 78 6.32 -1.63 -5.72
C ILE A 78 7.41 -2.58 -6.18
N ALA A 79 7.89 -3.47 -5.31
CA ALA A 79 8.94 -4.42 -5.68
C ALA A 79 8.52 -5.34 -6.86
N PRO A 80 7.29 -5.89 -6.91
CA PRO A 80 6.82 -6.62 -8.08
C PRO A 80 6.74 -5.76 -9.34
N ALA A 81 6.19 -4.55 -9.26
CA ALA A 81 6.09 -3.65 -10.41
C ALA A 81 7.48 -3.22 -10.93
N LEU A 82 8.44 -3.00 -10.03
CA LEU A 82 9.82 -2.68 -10.38
C LEU A 82 10.51 -3.88 -11.06
N ALA A 83 10.31 -5.08 -10.53
CA ALA A 83 10.84 -6.31 -11.14
C ALA A 83 10.28 -6.50 -12.55
N GLU A 84 8.97 -6.33 -12.74
CA GLU A 84 8.30 -6.41 -14.05
C GLU A 84 8.86 -5.36 -15.03
N ALA A 85 8.90 -4.09 -14.61
CA ALA A 85 9.39 -2.99 -15.44
C ALA A 85 10.87 -3.12 -15.82
N SER A 86 11.67 -3.80 -14.99
CA SER A 86 13.07 -4.08 -15.28
C SER A 86 13.27 -5.24 -16.27
N SER A 87 12.27 -6.13 -16.43
CA SER A 87 12.39 -7.36 -17.22
C SER A 87 13.62 -8.21 -16.86
N GLY A 88 14.03 -8.19 -15.58
CA GLY A 88 15.20 -8.93 -15.08
C GLY A 88 16.56 -8.26 -15.33
N ASP A 89 16.59 -7.09 -15.97
CA ASP A 89 17.82 -6.32 -16.17
C ASP A 89 18.19 -5.55 -14.89
N ALA A 90 19.35 -5.88 -14.31
CA ALA A 90 19.82 -5.28 -13.06
C ALA A 90 20.09 -3.77 -13.18
N SER A 91 20.56 -3.29 -14.33
CA SER A 91 20.84 -1.86 -14.55
C SER A 91 19.53 -1.08 -14.65
N LYS A 92 18.53 -1.62 -15.36
CA LYS A 92 17.19 -1.02 -15.43
C LYS A 92 16.49 -1.06 -14.08
N TYR A 93 16.62 -2.17 -13.34
CA TYR A 93 16.08 -2.29 -11.99
C TYR A 93 16.64 -1.17 -11.10
N GLN A 94 17.95 -0.95 -11.14
CA GLN A 94 18.59 0.15 -10.40
C GLN A 94 18.10 1.52 -10.87
N GLU A 95 18.07 1.77 -12.17
CA GLU A 95 17.64 3.07 -12.74
C GLU A 95 16.20 3.41 -12.35
N ILE A 96 15.28 2.46 -12.49
CA ILE A 96 13.87 2.66 -12.14
C ILE A 96 13.71 2.80 -10.61
N GLY A 97 14.43 1.99 -9.83
CA GLY A 97 14.47 2.10 -8.36
C GLY A 97 14.95 3.46 -7.88
N GLU A 98 15.95 4.04 -8.54
CA GLU A 98 16.41 5.41 -8.28
C GLU A 98 15.33 6.45 -8.60
N LYS A 99 14.60 6.31 -9.72
CA LYS A 99 13.50 7.21 -10.08
C LYS A 99 12.37 7.16 -9.05
N ILE A 100 11.99 5.97 -8.62
CA ILE A 100 10.99 5.74 -7.56
C ILE A 100 11.44 6.43 -6.26
N SER A 101 12.70 6.23 -5.87
CA SER A 101 13.28 6.81 -4.65
C SER A 101 13.35 8.34 -4.72
N LYS A 102 13.80 8.91 -5.85
CA LYS A 102 13.84 10.36 -6.08
C LYS A 102 12.44 10.96 -6.01
N ASN A 103 11.45 10.31 -6.63
CA ASN A 103 10.07 10.76 -6.58
C ASN A 103 9.51 10.78 -5.15
N LYS A 104 9.77 9.72 -4.36
CA LYS A 104 9.38 9.67 -2.94
C LYS A 104 9.97 10.86 -2.16
N VAL A 105 11.25 11.16 -2.35
CA VAL A 105 11.91 12.31 -1.69
C VAL A 105 11.24 13.64 -2.07
N ILE A 106 10.92 13.84 -3.35
CA ILE A 106 10.23 15.06 -3.83
C ILE A 106 8.85 15.18 -3.17
N LEU A 107 8.05 14.12 -3.20
CA LEU A 107 6.71 14.11 -2.62
C LEU A 107 6.75 14.38 -1.10
N THR A 108 7.60 13.65 -0.37
CA THR A 108 7.78 13.87 1.07
C THR A 108 8.25 15.29 1.37
N THR A 109 9.16 15.86 0.57
CA THR A 109 9.62 17.25 0.74
C THR A 109 8.49 18.25 0.55
N ASN A 110 7.63 18.05 -0.45
CA ASN A 110 6.47 18.91 -0.67
C ASN A 110 5.46 18.79 0.48
N LEU A 111 5.23 17.58 0.98
CA LEU A 111 4.37 17.36 2.14
C LEU A 111 4.96 18.00 3.42
N LYS A 112 6.28 17.96 3.64
CA LYS A 112 6.95 18.67 4.75
C LYS A 112 6.67 20.17 4.72
N LYS A 113 6.71 20.77 3.53
CA LYS A 113 6.39 22.20 3.35
C LYS A 113 4.93 22.50 3.65
N ARG A 114 4.00 21.63 3.23
CA ARG A 114 2.56 21.79 3.50
C ARG A 114 2.21 21.57 4.99
N PHE A 115 2.92 20.67 5.66
CA PHE A 115 2.66 20.27 7.04
C PHE A 115 3.90 20.49 7.91
N PRO A 116 4.26 21.73 8.27
CA PRO A 116 5.52 22.01 8.95
C PRO A 116 5.50 21.63 10.44
N GLU A 117 4.37 21.76 11.15
CA GLU A 117 4.33 21.58 12.60
C GLU A 117 4.45 20.10 13.00
N ASN A 118 5.07 19.82 14.15
CA ASN A 118 5.16 18.47 14.69
C ASN A 118 3.84 18.05 15.35
N ARG A 119 2.83 17.76 14.53
CA ARG A 119 1.52 17.27 14.95
C ARG A 119 0.87 16.41 13.86
N ILE A 120 -0.23 15.77 14.22
CA ILE A 120 -1.04 15.01 13.26
C ILE A 120 -2.02 15.97 12.59
N TYR A 121 -1.99 16.03 11.26
CA TYR A 121 -2.94 16.80 10.46
C TYR A 121 -4.03 15.88 9.92
N MET A 122 -5.30 16.26 10.09
CA MET A 122 -6.45 15.48 9.62
C MET A 122 -6.39 15.17 8.12
N GLU A 123 -5.93 16.11 7.30
CA GLU A 123 -5.73 15.90 5.85
C GLU A 123 -4.78 14.73 5.57
N GLN A 124 -3.69 14.60 6.34
CA GLN A 124 -2.75 13.48 6.18
C GLN A 124 -3.41 12.15 6.60
N VAL A 125 -4.19 12.16 7.67
CA VAL A 125 -4.90 10.95 8.14
C VAL A 125 -5.93 10.48 7.12
N LEU A 126 -6.67 11.41 6.51
CA LEU A 126 -7.63 11.10 5.44
C LEU A 126 -6.94 10.58 4.17
N ALA A 127 -5.73 11.06 3.86
CA ALA A 127 -4.95 10.52 2.75
C ALA A 127 -4.55 9.05 2.99
N ILE A 128 -4.17 8.69 4.23
CA ILE A 128 -3.89 7.29 4.60
C ILE A 128 -5.15 6.42 4.51
N ASP A 129 -6.29 6.90 5.04
CA ASP A 129 -7.57 6.18 4.94
C ASP A 129 -7.96 5.93 3.48
N THR A 130 -7.84 6.94 2.63
CA THR A 130 -8.12 6.85 1.19
C THR A 130 -7.19 5.84 0.52
N CYS A 131 -5.90 5.87 0.84
CA CYS A 131 -4.93 4.91 0.33
C CYS A 131 -5.27 3.47 0.75
N SER A 132 -5.64 3.24 2.02
CA SER A 132 -6.00 1.92 2.53
C SER A 132 -7.12 1.26 1.71
N LYS A 133 -8.10 2.08 1.28
CA LYS A 133 -9.22 1.65 0.46
C LYS A 133 -8.80 1.36 -0.97
N ALA A 134 -7.93 2.19 -1.55
CA ALA A 134 -7.41 2.01 -2.91
C ALA A 134 -6.58 0.72 -3.04
N ILE A 135 -5.80 0.39 -2.02
CA ILE A 135 -4.91 -0.79 -1.98
C ILE A 135 -5.66 -2.07 -1.54
N ARG A 136 -6.91 -1.94 -1.09
CA ARG A 136 -7.82 -3.05 -0.76
C ARG A 136 -7.23 -4.04 0.25
N LEU A 137 -6.55 -3.54 1.28
CA LEU A 137 -6.11 -4.34 2.43
C LEU A 137 -7.27 -5.19 3.00
N LYS A 138 -6.96 -6.39 3.50
CA LYS A 138 -7.94 -7.32 4.09
C LYS A 138 -7.45 -7.87 5.42
N GLY A 139 -8.39 -8.48 6.17
CA GLY A 139 -8.09 -9.20 7.41
C GLY A 139 -7.47 -8.33 8.50
N ASP A 140 -6.58 -8.94 9.28
CA ASP A 140 -5.96 -8.28 10.44
C ASP A 140 -5.12 -7.05 10.05
N ALA A 141 -4.49 -7.06 8.88
CA ALA A 141 -3.74 -5.91 8.37
C ALA A 141 -4.64 -4.70 8.15
N LYS A 142 -5.84 -4.90 7.57
CA LYS A 142 -6.83 -3.83 7.44
C LYS A 142 -7.28 -3.32 8.80
N LYS A 143 -7.65 -4.23 9.71
CA LYS A 143 -8.14 -3.88 11.04
C LYS A 143 -7.10 -3.07 11.82
N SER A 144 -5.84 -3.46 11.74
CA SER A 144 -4.75 -2.78 12.43
C SER A 144 -4.53 -1.36 11.89
N LEU A 145 -4.55 -1.20 10.57
CA LEU A 145 -4.45 0.12 9.95
C LEU A 145 -5.66 1.00 10.28
N ASP A 146 -6.88 0.45 10.25
CA ASP A 146 -8.11 1.18 10.62
C ASP A 146 -8.02 1.68 12.07
N ASN A 147 -7.49 0.86 12.99
CA ASN A 147 -7.27 1.28 14.38
C ASN A 147 -6.25 2.42 14.49
N ALA A 148 -5.14 2.34 13.74
CA ALA A 148 -4.13 3.39 13.71
C ALA A 148 -4.71 4.70 13.14
N VAL A 149 -5.47 4.63 12.04
CA VAL A 149 -6.18 5.77 11.43
C VAL A 149 -7.15 6.38 12.42
N ASN A 150 -8.00 5.59 13.07
CA ASN A 150 -8.96 6.09 14.07
C ASN A 150 -8.27 6.74 15.27
N SER A 151 -7.14 6.18 15.72
CA SER A 151 -6.34 6.78 16.80
C SER A 151 -5.76 8.12 16.36
N MET A 152 -5.23 8.22 15.14
CA MET A 152 -4.76 9.49 14.58
C MET A 152 -5.89 10.52 14.39
N LEU A 153 -7.08 10.10 13.96
CA LEU A 153 -8.25 11.00 13.86
C LEU A 153 -8.60 11.57 15.24
N ARG A 154 -8.61 10.71 16.28
CA ARG A 154 -8.86 11.14 17.65
C ARG A 154 -7.81 12.13 18.15
N LEU A 155 -6.52 11.83 17.95
CA LEU A 155 -5.42 12.70 18.36
C LEU A 155 -5.39 14.01 17.57
N GLY A 156 -5.70 13.98 16.27
CA GLY A 156 -5.74 15.17 15.41
C GLY A 156 -6.85 16.16 15.76
N MET A 157 -7.90 15.71 16.46
CA MET A 157 -8.97 16.57 17.00
C MET A 157 -8.61 17.24 18.32
N GLN A 158 -7.60 16.74 19.03
CA GLN A 158 -7.09 17.34 20.27
C GLN A 158 -6.16 18.49 19.87
N LYS A 159 -6.66 19.73 19.99
CA LYS A 159 -5.87 20.95 19.75
C LYS A 159 -4.98 21.26 20.93
#